data_AF-A0A1H6MP98-F1
#
_entry.id   AF-A0A1H6MP98-F1
#
_cell.length_a   1.000
_cell.length_b   1.000
_cell.length_c   1.000
_cell.angle_alpha   90.00
_cell.angle_beta   90.00
_cell.angle_gamma   90.00
#
_symmetry.space_group_name_H-M   'P 1'
#
loop_
_entity.id
_entity.type
_entity.pdbx_description
1 polymer ?
#
loop_
_entity_poly.entity_id
_entity_poly.type
_entity_poly.pdbx_seq_one_letter_code
_entity_poly.pdbx_strand_id
1 'polypeptide(L)'
;MSDETTKEVTMSASAEVRTTKTSHPAPRGSDLPTCPVCADSMIAAEASAFLTDDVVSYLWTCDTCGYGFVTKHAFRRTVCN
;
A
#
# COMPACT_ATOMS: atom_id res chain seq x y z
N MET A 1 39.33 29.85 31.84
CA MET A 1 39.26 30.48 30.51
C MET A 1 39.65 29.40 29.51
N SER A 2 38.76 28.82 28.72
CA SER A 2 37.65 29.47 28.01
C SER A 2 36.51 28.48 27.76
N ASP A 3 35.29 28.89 28.09
CA ASP A 3 34.03 28.29 27.65
C ASP A 3 33.89 28.45 26.14
N GLU A 4 34.01 27.36 25.38
CA GLU A 4 33.60 27.32 23.99
C GLU A 4 32.10 26.99 23.95
N THR A 5 31.28 28.04 23.97
CA THR A 5 29.83 27.94 23.73
C THR A 5 29.58 27.60 22.26
N THR A 6 29.45 26.31 21.97
CA THR A 6 28.92 25.83 20.70
C THR A 6 27.45 26.21 20.62
N LYS A 7 27.15 27.21 19.78
CA LYS A 7 25.80 27.63 19.45
C LYS A 7 25.10 26.49 18.72
N GLU A 8 24.19 25.80 19.40
CA GLU A 8 23.32 24.82 18.78
C GLU A 8 22.37 25.56 17.83
N VAL A 9 22.68 25.53 16.53
CA VAL A 9 21.77 26.00 15.49
C VAL A 9 20.75 24.89 15.29
N THR A 10 19.60 25.00 15.97
CA THR A 10 18.45 24.14 15.72
C THR A 10 17.96 24.37 14.29
N MET A 11 18.35 23.50 13.37
CA MET A 11 17.78 23.47 12.02
C MET A 11 16.33 22.99 12.11
N SER A 12 15.40 23.92 11.94
CA SER A 12 13.99 23.57 11.77
C SER A 12 13.79 23.07 10.34
N ALA A 13 13.56 21.77 10.17
CA ALA A 13 13.22 21.18 8.88
C ALA A 13 11.76 21.52 8.52
N SER A 14 11.55 22.65 7.85
CA SER A 14 10.26 22.98 7.23
C SER A 14 10.14 22.23 5.90
N ALA A 15 9.36 21.14 5.87
CA ALA A 15 8.98 20.49 4.62
C ALA A 15 7.83 21.29 3.97
N GLU A 16 8.12 22.02 2.90
CA GLU A 16 7.09 22.67 2.10
C GLU A 16 6.26 21.58 1.39
N VAL A 17 5.00 21.41 1.81
CA VAL A 17 4.07 20.49 1.17
C VAL A 17 3.68 21.09 -0.18
N ARG A 18 4.49 20.80 -1.20
CA ARG A 18 4.16 21.10 -2.59
C ARG A 18 2.94 20.26 -2.95
N THR A 19 1.78 20.90 -3.09
CA THR A 19 0.59 20.23 -3.59
C THR A 19 0.89 19.75 -5.02
N THR A 20 1.21 18.46 -5.15
CA THR A 20 1.30 17.83 -6.45
C THR A 20 -0.14 17.74 -6.92
N LYS A 21 -0.48 18.56 -7.93
CA LYS A 21 -1.71 18.39 -8.71
C LYS A 21 -1.75 16.93 -9.11
N THR A 22 -2.62 16.15 -8.47
CA THR A 22 -2.68 14.71 -8.64
C THR A 22 -3.08 14.45 -10.09
N SER A 23 -2.06 14.21 -10.93
CA SER A 23 -2.20 13.32 -12.09
C SER A 23 -3.06 12.18 -11.59
N HIS A 24 -4.20 11.95 -12.21
CA HIS A 24 -5.10 10.83 -11.90
C HIS A 24 -4.25 9.66 -11.41
N PRO A 25 -4.42 9.18 -10.16
CA PRO A 25 -3.67 8.01 -9.74
C PRO A 25 -3.92 6.98 -10.84
N ALA A 26 -2.84 6.51 -11.46
CA ALA A 26 -2.95 5.44 -12.43
C ALA A 26 -3.81 4.36 -11.76
N PRO A 27 -4.67 3.61 -12.48
CA PRO A 27 -5.55 2.60 -11.88
C PRO A 27 -4.81 1.45 -11.18
N ARG A 28 -3.50 1.58 -10.98
CA ARG A 28 -2.59 0.64 -10.34
C ARG A 28 -2.80 0.52 -8.83
N GLY A 29 -3.64 1.36 -8.24
CA GLY A 29 -4.21 1.09 -6.92
C GLY A 29 -5.53 0.35 -7.10
N SER A 30 -5.50 -0.95 -7.35
CA SER A 30 -6.67 -1.80 -7.05
C SER A 30 -7.06 -1.52 -5.61
N ASP A 31 -8.34 -1.31 -5.31
CA ASP A 31 -8.82 -1.20 -3.93
C ASP A 31 -8.30 -2.39 -3.12
N LEU A 32 -7.26 -2.13 -2.32
CA LEU A 32 -6.60 -3.13 -1.52
C LEU A 32 -7.57 -3.54 -0.42
N PRO A 33 -7.77 -4.84 -0.17
CA PRO A 33 -8.71 -5.25 0.86
C PRO A 33 -8.21 -4.79 2.23
N THR A 34 -9.14 -4.36 3.07
CA THR A 34 -8.87 -4.09 4.49
C THR A 34 -9.19 -5.33 5.32
N CYS A 35 -8.41 -5.57 6.36
CA CYS A 35 -8.70 -6.64 7.30
C CYS A 35 -10.03 -6.35 8.02
N PRO A 36 -11.00 -7.28 8.03
CA PRO A 36 -12.29 -7.05 8.69
C PRO A 36 -12.19 -7.00 10.22
N VAL A 37 -11.04 -7.39 10.79
CA VAL A 37 -10.80 -7.43 12.24
C VAL A 37 -10.16 -6.14 12.74
N CYS A 38 -9.04 -5.71 12.14
CA CYS A 38 -8.29 -4.54 12.60
C CYS A 38 -8.36 -3.32 11.67
N ALA A 39 -9.06 -3.42 10.55
CA ALA A 39 -9.15 -2.38 9.51
C ALA A 39 -7.82 -2.00 8.84
N ASP A 40 -6.73 -2.72 9.10
CA ASP A 40 -5.46 -2.51 8.39
C ASP A 40 -5.59 -2.84 6.90
N SER A 41 -4.97 -2.01 6.06
CA SER A 41 -4.92 -2.23 4.61
C SER A 41 -3.90 -3.33 4.29
N MET A 42 -4.30 -4.33 3.53
CA MET A 42 -3.42 -5.45 3.17
C MET A 42 -2.79 -5.23 1.80
N ILE A 43 -1.47 -5.42 1.71
CA ILE A 43 -0.67 -5.00 0.55
C ILE A 43 -0.18 -6.16 -0.32
N ALA A 44 -0.01 -7.36 0.25
CA ALA A 44 0.44 -8.54 -0.47
C ALA A 44 -0.44 -9.75 -0.15
N ALA A 45 -1.05 -10.33 -1.18
CA ALA A 45 -1.69 -11.64 -1.05
C ALA A 45 -0.61 -12.71 -0.92
N GLU A 46 -0.80 -13.67 -0.01
CA GLU A 46 0.16 -14.77 0.20
C GLU A 46 0.14 -15.77 -0.95
N ALA A 47 -1.03 -15.96 -1.56
CA ALA A 47 -1.19 -16.85 -2.69
C ALA A 47 -2.24 -16.33 -3.69
N SER A 48 -2.09 -16.73 -4.94
CA SER A 48 -3.09 -16.51 -5.98
C SER A 48 -3.37 -17.81 -6.74
N ALA A 49 -4.62 -18.00 -7.17
CA ALA A 49 -5.04 -19.16 -7.94
C ALA A 49 -6.06 -18.75 -9.00
N PHE A 50 -5.91 -19.30 -10.21
CA PHE A 50 -6.92 -19.15 -11.27
C PHE A 50 -8.09 -20.10 -10.99
N LEU A 51 -9.30 -19.55 -10.88
CA LEU A 51 -10.54 -20.33 -10.75
C LEU A 51 -11.13 -20.62 -12.14
N THR A 52 -11.08 -19.63 -13.03
CA THR A 52 -11.43 -19.69 -14.45
C THR A 52 -10.44 -18.83 -15.23
N ASP A 53 -10.51 -18.84 -16.57
CA ASP A 53 -9.60 -18.08 -17.43
C ASP A 53 -9.57 -16.55 -17.16
N ASP A 54 -10.62 -16.03 -16.53
CA ASP A 54 -10.86 -14.61 -16.29
C ASP A 54 -11.05 -14.29 -14.80
N VAL A 55 -10.88 -15.26 -13.90
CA VAL A 55 -11.07 -15.07 -12.45
C VAL A 55 -9.87 -15.60 -11.67
N VAL A 56 -9.25 -14.72 -10.88
CA VAL A 56 -8.20 -15.07 -9.91
C VAL A 56 -8.76 -14.92 -8.50
N SER A 57 -8.52 -15.91 -7.65
CA SER A 57 -8.69 -15.79 -6.20
C SER A 57 -7.37 -15.45 -5.53
N TYR A 58 -7.42 -14.57 -4.54
CA TYR A 58 -6.29 -14.20 -3.70
C TYR A 58 -6.54 -14.68 -2.26
N LEU A 59 -5.54 -15.34 -1.67
CA LEU A 59 -5.51 -15.66 -0.25
C LEU A 59 -4.73 -14.57 0.47
N TRP A 60 -5.32 -14.06 1.56
CA TRP A 60 -4.74 -13.03 2.38
C TRP A 60 -4.63 -13.50 3.81
N THR A 61 -3.57 -13.07 4.47
CA THR A 61 -3.41 -13.17 5.91
C THR A 61 -2.97 -11.80 6.41
N CYS A 62 -3.66 -11.26 7.40
CA CYS A 62 -3.32 -9.96 7.96
C CYS A 62 -2.04 -10.07 8.81
N ASP A 63 -1.01 -9.27 8.49
CA ASP A 63 0.25 -9.25 9.23
C ASP A 63 0.10 -8.79 10.68
N THR A 64 -0.91 -7.96 10.98
CA THR A 64 -1.14 -7.40 12.32
C THR A 64 -1.86 -8.36 13.25
N CYS A 65 -2.91 -9.03 12.77
CA CYS A 65 -3.80 -9.85 13.62
C CYS A 65 -3.86 -11.33 13.23
N GLY A 66 -3.22 -11.73 12.13
CA GLY A 66 -3.20 -13.12 11.65
C GLY A 66 -4.51 -13.61 11.03
N TYR A 67 -5.51 -12.74 10.85
CA TYR A 67 -6.79 -13.15 10.24
C TYR A 67 -6.63 -13.44 8.75
N GLY A 68 -7.02 -14.64 8.34
CA GLY A 68 -6.96 -15.10 6.96
C GLY A 68 -8.31 -15.04 6.24
N PHE A 69 -8.32 -14.57 4.99
CA PHE A 69 -9.51 -14.58 4.13
C PHE A 69 -9.17 -14.59 2.65
N VAL A 70 -10.19 -14.80 1.81
CA VAL A 70 -10.02 -14.87 0.35
C VAL A 70 -10.81 -13.76 -0.35
N THR A 71 -10.23 -13.21 -1.42
CA THR A 71 -10.94 -12.32 -2.35
C THR A 71 -10.93 -12.92 -3.76
N LYS A 72 -11.86 -12.47 -4.61
CA LYS A 72 -11.94 -12.88 -6.01
C LYS A 72 -11.93 -11.65 -6.89
N HIS A 73 -11.15 -11.71 -7.96
CA HIS A 73 -11.03 -10.63 -8.93
C HIS A 73 -11.28 -11.18 -10.33
N ALA A 74 -12.34 -10.69 -10.98
CA ALA A 74 -12.60 -10.95 -12.38
C ALA A 74 -11.87 -9.90 -13.23
N PHE A 75 -11.06 -10.35 -14.19
CA PHE A 75 -10.31 -9.48 -15.09
C PHE A 75 -10.63 -9.81 -16.54
N ARG A 76 -10.59 -8.80 -17.41
CA ARG A 76 -10.72 -9.03 -18.85
C ARG A 76 -9.38 -9.51 -19.40
N ARG A 77 -9.39 -10.62 -20.14
CA ARG A 77 -8.20 -11.09 -20.86
C ARG A 77 -7.77 -10.04 -21.87
N THR A 78 -6.55 -9.54 -21.72
CA THR A 78 -5.87 -8.73 -22.74
C THR A 78 -5.08 -9.67 -23.64
N VAL A 79 -5.38 -9.66 -24.94
CA VAL A 79 -4.59 -10.39 -25.93
C VAL A 79 -3.44 -9.49 -26.37
N CYS A 80 -2.20 -9.97 -26.24
CA CYS A 80 -1.04 -9.30 -26.80
C CYS A 80 -0.93 -9.69 -28.27
N ASN A 81 -0.88 -8.70 -29.18
CA ASN A 81 -0.63 -8.89 -30.62
C ASN A 81 0.85 -8.72 -30.92
#